data_AF-A0A928EBY2-F1
#
_entry.id   AF-A0A928EBY2-F1
#
_cell.length_a   1.000
_cell.length_b   1.000
_cell.length_c   1.000
_cell.angle_alpha   90.00
_cell.angle_beta   90.00
_cell.angle_gamma   90.00
#
_symmetry.space_group_name_H-M   'P 1'
#
loop_
_entity.id
_entity.type
_entity.pdbx_description
1 polymer ?
#
loop_
_entity_poly.entity_id
_entity_poly.type
_entity_poly.pdbx_seq_one_letter_code
_entity_poly.pdbx_strand_id
1 'polypeptide(L)'
;MSDISKIYGELVFNDHTMREKLPSDVYKKLSQTIKQGKPIDIDIANVVAHAMKEWAIEKGATHFTHWFQPLSGITSEKHDSFLDPQSDGTAITKFSGNNLIQGEPDASSFPNGGLRATFEARGYTAWDPTSYAFIKDEVLCIPTAFCSYTGEAL
;
A
#
# COMPACT_ATOMS: atom_id res chain seq x y z
N MET A 1 -17.11 -28.58 -4.94
CA MET A 1 -15.72 -28.12 -5.02
C MET A 1 -15.72 -26.85 -5.82
N SER A 2 -15.36 -25.74 -5.19
CA SER A 2 -15.12 -24.51 -5.91
C SER A 2 -13.97 -24.72 -6.90
N ASP A 3 -14.13 -24.17 -8.11
CA ASP A 3 -13.11 -24.22 -9.16
C ASP A 3 -11.88 -23.44 -8.68
N ILE A 4 -10.80 -24.15 -8.35
CA ILE A 4 -9.57 -23.56 -7.78
C ILE A 4 -9.02 -22.47 -8.71
N SER A 5 -9.18 -22.65 -10.02
CA SER A 5 -8.75 -21.66 -11.01
C SER A 5 -9.50 -20.34 -10.93
N LYS A 6 -10.73 -20.33 -10.38
CA LYS A 6 -11.53 -19.11 -10.20
C LYS A 6 -11.19 -18.36 -8.91
N ILE A 7 -10.78 -19.08 -7.86
CA ILE A 7 -10.43 -18.48 -6.56
C ILE A 7 -8.97 -18.03 -6.53
N TYR A 8 -8.10 -18.72 -7.26
CA TYR A 8 -6.67 -18.42 -7.26
C TYR A 8 -6.39 -16.98 -7.73
N GLY A 9 -5.79 -16.17 -6.86
CA GLY A 9 -5.42 -14.79 -7.17
C GLY A 9 -6.59 -13.80 -7.17
N GLU A 10 -7.81 -14.20 -6.78
CA GLU A 10 -9.00 -13.32 -6.83
C GLU A 10 -8.93 -12.13 -5.85
N LEU A 11 -8.12 -12.27 -4.79
CA LEU A 11 -7.87 -11.27 -3.75
C LEU A 11 -6.48 -10.61 -3.91
N VAL A 12 -5.89 -10.66 -5.11
CA VAL A 12 -4.58 -10.07 -5.39
C VAL A 12 -4.72 -9.05 -6.53
N PHE A 13 -4.22 -7.83 -6.32
CA PHE A 13 -4.16 -6.78 -7.33
C PHE A 13 -2.99 -7.04 -8.31
N ASN A 14 -3.10 -8.16 -9.04
CA ASN A 14 -2.07 -8.69 -9.92
C ASN A 14 -2.06 -8.01 -11.30
N ASP A 15 -1.18 -8.45 -12.20
CA ASP A 15 -1.08 -7.90 -13.57
C ASP A 15 -2.41 -7.93 -14.34
N HIS A 16 -3.21 -8.98 -14.18
CA HIS A 16 -4.49 -9.11 -14.85
C HIS A 16 -5.48 -8.07 -14.31
N THR A 17 -5.64 -7.97 -12.99
CA THR A 17 -6.49 -6.96 -12.36
C THR A 17 -6.03 -5.53 -12.67
N MET A 18 -4.72 -5.28 -12.68
CA MET A 18 -4.16 -3.99 -13.06
C MET A 18 -4.50 -3.61 -14.49
N ARG A 19 -4.44 -4.55 -15.45
CA ARG A 19 -4.84 -4.29 -16.84
C ARG A 19 -6.33 -3.99 -16.99
N GLU A 20 -7.17 -4.60 -16.16
CA GLU A 20 -8.61 -4.38 -16.18
C GLU A 20 -9.03 -3.06 -15.52
N LYS A 21 -8.36 -2.68 -14.43
CA LYS A 21 -8.74 -1.51 -13.61
C LYS A 21 -8.01 -0.22 -13.99
N LEU A 22 -6.81 -0.30 -14.57
CA LEU A 22 -6.03 0.89 -14.93
C LEU A 22 -6.26 1.29 -16.40
N PRO A 23 -6.24 2.59 -16.72
CA PRO A 23 -6.11 3.05 -18.10
C PRO A 23 -4.89 2.41 -18.78
N SER A 24 -5.03 2.03 -20.05
CA SER A 24 -3.99 1.29 -20.81
C SER A 24 -2.63 2.01 -20.80
N ASP A 25 -2.65 3.32 -20.93
CA ASP A 25 -1.50 4.22 -20.90
C ASP A 25 -0.84 4.28 -19.51
N VAL A 26 -1.63 4.32 -18.43
CA VAL A 26 -1.12 4.25 -17.04
C VAL A 26 -0.50 2.89 -16.76
N TYR A 27 -1.19 1.81 -17.14
CA TYR A 27 -0.67 0.44 -17.00
C TYR A 27 0.67 0.25 -17.73
N LYS A 28 0.77 0.72 -18.98
CA LYS A 28 2.01 0.64 -19.77
C LYS A 28 3.16 1.40 -19.11
N LYS A 29 2.89 2.62 -18.63
CA LYS A 29 3.90 3.43 -17.93
C LYS A 29 4.33 2.76 -16.62
N LEU A 30 3.39 2.30 -15.80
CA LEU A 30 3.69 1.58 -14.56
C LEU A 30 4.55 0.34 -14.81
N SER A 31 4.16 -0.50 -15.79
CA SER A 31 4.92 -1.70 -16.17
C SER A 31 6.35 -1.37 -16.64
N GLN A 32 6.52 -0.29 -17.39
CA GLN A 32 7.85 0.17 -17.81
C GLN A 32 8.67 0.68 -16.63
N THR A 33 8.07 1.45 -15.72
CA THR A 33 8.72 1.97 -14.51
C THR A 33 9.23 0.82 -13.64
N ILE A 34 8.40 -0.21 -13.41
CA ILE A 34 8.78 -1.42 -12.66
C ILE A 34 9.95 -2.13 -13.34
N LYS A 35 9.87 -2.38 -14.66
CA LYS A 35 10.93 -3.06 -15.41
C LYS A 35 12.26 -2.30 -15.44
N GLN A 36 12.21 -0.97 -15.38
CA GLN A 36 13.39 -0.10 -15.43
C GLN A 36 13.91 0.25 -14.03
N GLY A 37 13.23 -0.16 -12.95
CA GLY A 37 13.59 0.23 -11.58
C GLY A 37 13.55 1.75 -11.35
N LYS A 38 12.67 2.47 -12.07
CA LYS A 38 12.54 3.92 -11.94
C LYS A 38 11.57 4.30 -10.82
N PRO A 39 11.70 5.50 -10.23
CA PRO A 39 10.68 6.04 -9.33
C PRO A 39 9.31 6.13 -10.02
N ILE A 40 8.25 5.81 -9.28
CA ILE A 40 6.87 5.98 -9.75
C ILE A 40 6.52 7.47 -9.68
N ASP A 41 6.00 7.99 -10.78
CA ASP A 41 5.49 9.36 -10.85
C ASP A 41 4.23 9.53 -9.99
N ILE A 42 4.10 10.66 -9.29
CA ILE A 42 2.97 10.90 -8.39
C ILE A 42 1.61 10.87 -9.11
N ASP A 43 1.54 11.31 -10.36
CA ASP A 43 0.31 11.28 -11.15
C ASP A 43 -0.09 9.83 -11.45
N ILE A 44 0.90 9.00 -11.80
CA ILE A 44 0.68 7.55 -12.01
C ILE A 44 0.25 6.91 -10.69
N ALA A 45 0.93 7.21 -9.58
CA ALA A 45 0.60 6.63 -8.28
C ALA A 45 -0.78 7.04 -7.79
N ASN A 46 -1.24 8.27 -8.06
CA ASN A 46 -2.61 8.70 -7.73
C ASN A 46 -3.65 7.88 -8.47
N VAL A 47 -3.45 7.62 -9.77
CA VAL A 47 -4.37 6.77 -10.55
C VAL A 47 -4.34 5.33 -10.05
N VAL A 48 -3.15 4.79 -9.76
CA VAL A 48 -3.00 3.43 -9.22
C VAL A 48 -3.66 3.31 -7.84
N ALA A 49 -3.45 4.28 -6.96
CA ALA A 49 -4.07 4.32 -5.64
C ALA A 49 -5.60 4.32 -5.77
N HIS A 50 -6.14 5.18 -6.63
CA HIS A 50 -7.58 5.23 -6.87
C HIS A 50 -8.14 3.87 -7.30
N ALA A 51 -7.55 3.27 -8.33
CA ALA A 51 -7.98 1.97 -8.85
C ALA A 51 -7.84 0.83 -7.82
N MET A 52 -6.74 0.84 -7.05
CA MET A 52 -6.49 -0.14 -6.00
C MET A 52 -7.50 0.00 -4.85
N LYS A 53 -7.84 1.22 -4.44
CA LYS A 53 -8.90 1.50 -3.46
C LYS A 53 -10.25 0.99 -3.94
N GLU A 54 -10.66 1.35 -5.15
CA GLU A 54 -11.96 0.93 -5.70
C GLU A 54 -12.05 -0.59 -5.78
N TRP A 55 -11.01 -1.24 -6.30
CA TRP A 55 -10.93 -2.70 -6.32
C TRP A 55 -11.00 -3.32 -4.91
N ALA A 56 -10.31 -2.73 -3.94
CA ALA A 56 -10.34 -3.23 -2.57
C ALA A 56 -11.73 -3.13 -1.94
N ILE A 57 -12.41 -1.99 -2.13
CA ILE A 57 -13.77 -1.77 -1.64
C ILE A 57 -14.76 -2.72 -2.33
N GLU A 58 -14.63 -2.95 -3.64
CA GLU A 58 -15.45 -3.93 -4.39
C GLU A 58 -15.32 -5.36 -3.82
N LYS A 59 -14.16 -5.69 -3.25
CA LYS A 59 -13.87 -6.97 -2.60
C LYS A 59 -14.22 -6.98 -1.10
N GLY A 60 -14.82 -5.91 -0.59
CA GLY A 60 -15.28 -5.79 0.80
C GLY A 60 -14.23 -5.25 1.78
N ALA A 61 -13.09 -4.73 1.30
CA ALA A 61 -12.10 -4.15 2.18
C ALA A 61 -12.56 -2.82 2.78
N THR A 62 -12.32 -2.63 4.08
CA THR A 62 -12.70 -1.43 4.83
C THR A 62 -11.47 -0.61 5.25
N HIS A 63 -10.32 -1.27 5.36
CA HIS A 63 -9.05 -0.68 5.77
C HIS A 63 -7.96 -0.98 4.75
N PHE A 64 -6.84 -0.27 4.85
CA PHE A 64 -5.59 -0.60 4.19
C PHE A 64 -4.45 -0.61 5.20
N THR A 65 -3.36 -1.27 4.85
CA THR A 65 -2.15 -1.32 5.66
C THR A 65 -0.91 -1.38 4.79
N HIS A 66 0.14 -0.71 5.24
CA HIS A 66 1.49 -0.94 4.76
C HIS A 66 2.03 -2.22 5.40
N TRP A 67 2.14 -3.26 4.59
CA TRP A 67 2.52 -4.60 5.00
C TRP A 67 4.03 -4.78 4.82
N PHE A 68 4.77 -4.96 5.91
CA PHE A 68 6.21 -5.15 5.86
C PHE A 68 6.71 -6.06 7.00
N GLN A 69 7.89 -6.63 6.80
CA GLN A 69 8.57 -7.46 7.79
C GLN A 69 9.83 -6.73 8.30
N PRO A 70 9.79 -6.08 9.48
CA PRO A 70 10.97 -5.48 10.09
C PRO A 70 12.03 -6.54 10.48
N LEU A 71 13.23 -6.08 10.83
CA LEU A 71 14.36 -6.93 11.24
C LEU A 71 14.07 -7.82 12.48
N SER A 72 12.98 -7.58 13.21
CA SER A 72 12.51 -8.44 14.31
C SER A 72 11.91 -9.77 13.83
N GLY A 73 11.66 -9.93 12.52
CA GLY A 73 11.16 -11.17 11.92
C GLY A 73 9.65 -11.39 12.05
N ILE A 74 8.92 -10.48 12.71
CA ILE A 74 7.47 -10.52 12.87
C ILE A 74 6.85 -9.47 11.96
N THR A 75 5.85 -9.82 11.17
CA THR A 75 5.13 -8.89 10.31
C THR A 75 4.50 -7.76 11.12
N SER A 76 4.71 -6.52 10.65
CA SER A 76 4.07 -5.33 11.20
C SER A 76 3.00 -4.84 10.24
N GLU A 77 1.83 -4.53 10.80
CA GLU A 77 0.69 -3.98 10.07
C GLU A 77 0.10 -2.84 10.91
N LYS A 78 -0.07 -1.67 10.31
CA LYS A 78 -0.90 -0.59 10.86
C LYS A 78 -2.13 -0.45 9.98
N HIS A 79 -3.31 -0.67 10.53
CA HIS A 79 -4.56 -0.61 9.77
C HIS A 79 -5.10 0.82 9.80
N ASP A 80 -5.18 1.43 8.63
CA ASP A 80 -5.76 2.75 8.41
C ASP A 80 -7.10 2.58 7.67
N SER A 81 -8.14 3.29 8.12
CA SER A 81 -9.46 3.22 7.47
C SER A 81 -9.43 3.92 6.11
N PHE A 82 -10.13 3.36 5.13
CA PHE A 82 -10.41 4.10 3.90
C PHE A 82 -11.33 5.29 4.13
N LEU A 83 -12.09 5.34 5.23
CA LEU A 83 -13.04 6.41 5.52
C LEU A 83 -12.44 7.46 6.46
N ASP A 84 -12.62 8.72 6.10
CA ASP A 84 -12.28 9.89 6.90
C ASP A 84 -13.56 10.65 7.29
N PRO A 85 -14.04 10.54 8.55
CA PRO A 85 -15.28 11.15 8.99
C PRO A 85 -15.14 12.68 9.02
N GLN A 86 -16.15 13.37 8.49
CA GLN A 86 -16.21 14.82 8.42
C GLN A 86 -17.04 15.39 9.57
N SER A 87 -16.79 16.65 9.91
CA SER A 87 -17.50 17.35 10.99
C SER A 87 -18.99 17.58 10.72
N ASP A 88 -19.41 17.47 9.46
CA ASP A 88 -20.80 17.59 9.01
C ASP A 88 -21.58 16.26 9.11
N GLY A 89 -20.95 15.19 9.61
CA GLY A 89 -21.56 13.86 9.74
C GLY A 89 -21.48 13.01 8.46
N THR A 90 -20.81 13.48 7.41
CA THR A 90 -20.49 12.69 6.22
C THR A 90 -19.14 11.99 6.36
N ALA A 91 -18.78 11.11 5.42
CA ALA A 91 -17.45 10.51 5.36
C ALA A 91 -16.96 10.52 3.91
N ILE A 92 -15.68 10.82 3.73
CA ILE A 92 -15.02 10.74 2.42
C ILE A 92 -14.04 9.57 2.41
N THR A 93 -13.75 9.04 1.22
CA THR A 93 -12.73 7.98 1.12
C THR A 93 -11.33 8.58 0.89
N LYS A 94 -10.36 8.15 1.69
CA LYS A 94 -8.97 8.60 1.65
C LYS A 94 -8.05 7.44 1.30
N PHE A 95 -7.46 7.52 0.11
CA PHE A 95 -6.32 6.72 -0.31
C PHE A 95 -5.74 7.37 -1.57
N SER A 96 -4.45 7.72 -1.54
CA SER A 96 -3.82 8.54 -2.57
C SER A 96 -2.44 8.01 -2.95
N GLY A 97 -1.83 8.52 -4.02
CA GLY A 97 -0.49 8.14 -4.43
C GLY A 97 0.57 8.40 -3.36
N ASN A 98 0.33 9.37 -2.46
CA ASN A 98 1.20 9.60 -1.30
C ASN A 98 1.22 8.38 -0.36
N ASN A 99 0.07 7.71 -0.18
CA ASN A 99 -0.03 6.45 0.57
C ASN A 99 0.59 5.25 -0.17
N LEU A 100 1.11 5.43 -1.39
CA LEU A 100 1.85 4.37 -2.10
C LEU A 100 3.35 4.69 -2.15
N ILE A 101 3.73 5.92 -2.53
CA ILE A 101 5.13 6.28 -2.77
C ILE A 101 5.88 6.57 -1.47
N GLN A 102 5.26 7.30 -0.54
CA GLN A 102 5.90 7.74 0.70
C GLN A 102 4.82 7.99 1.76
N GLY A 103 4.39 6.91 2.42
CA GLY A 103 3.62 7.04 3.65
C GLY A 103 4.55 7.51 4.76
N GLU A 104 4.18 8.56 5.50
CA GLU A 104 4.65 8.75 6.86
C GLU A 104 3.79 7.86 7.77
N PRO A 105 4.20 6.61 8.08
CA PRO A 105 3.61 5.95 9.22
C PRO A 105 3.92 6.83 10.43
N ASP A 106 2.89 7.13 11.23
CA ASP A 106 3.08 7.66 12.57
C ASP A 106 3.83 6.60 13.40
N ALA A 107 5.14 6.53 13.17
CA ALA A 107 6.06 5.53 13.69
C ALA A 107 6.46 5.81 15.14
N SER A 108 5.87 6.85 15.75
CA SER A 108 6.03 7.16 17.17
C SER A 108 5.63 5.98 18.07
N SER A 109 4.75 5.10 17.57
CA SER A 109 4.20 3.95 18.28
C SER A 109 4.99 2.65 18.10
N PHE A 110 5.96 2.60 17.17
CA PHE A 110 6.79 1.40 17.03
C PHE A 110 7.81 1.32 18.16
N PRO A 111 8.10 0.13 18.71
CA PRO A 111 9.06 -0.04 19.80
C PRO A 111 10.46 0.37 19.35
N ASN A 112 10.89 1.58 19.75
CA ASN A 112 12.14 2.21 19.30
C ASN A 112 13.41 1.71 20.02
N GLY A 113 13.34 0.60 20.77
CA GLY A 113 14.50 0.03 21.48
C GLY A 113 15.22 0.98 22.46
N GLY A 114 14.66 2.15 22.78
CA GLY A 114 15.20 3.13 23.73
C GLY A 114 16.50 3.84 23.30
N LEU A 115 16.96 3.73 22.05
CA LEU A 115 18.31 4.15 21.67
C LEU A 115 18.42 5.45 20.86
N ARG A 116 17.31 6.11 20.46
CA ARG A 116 17.36 7.35 19.65
C ARG A 116 16.29 8.37 20.01
N ALA A 117 16.60 9.66 19.81
CA ALA A 117 15.70 10.78 20.05
C ALA A 117 14.47 10.70 19.12
N THR A 118 13.29 11.01 19.66
CA THR A 118 11.96 10.82 19.05
C THR A 118 11.73 11.53 17.70
N PHE A 119 12.62 12.42 17.27
CA PHE A 119 12.52 13.13 15.99
C PHE A 119 13.14 12.36 14.81
N GLU A 120 14.12 11.48 15.06
CA GLU A 120 14.85 10.71 14.04
C GLU A 120 14.25 9.31 13.80
N ALA A 121 13.24 8.93 14.58
CA ALA A 121 12.50 7.67 14.45
C ALA A 121 11.38 7.74 13.38
N ARG A 122 11.54 8.62 12.38
CA ARG A 122 10.62 8.71 11.22
C ARG A 122 11.10 7.73 10.17
N GLY A 123 10.50 6.55 10.13
CA GLY A 123 10.66 5.63 9.01
C GLY A 123 9.65 5.95 7.92
N TYR A 124 10.04 5.75 6.66
CA TYR A 124 9.15 5.87 5.51
C TYR A 124 8.78 4.50 5.00
N THR A 125 7.54 4.37 4.54
CA THR A 125 7.10 3.19 3.79
C THR A 125 7.12 3.52 2.31
N ALA A 126 7.81 2.70 1.53
CA ALA A 126 7.82 2.77 0.08
C ALA A 126 7.15 1.50 -0.47
N TRP A 127 6.09 1.65 -1.27
CA TRP A 127 5.49 0.52 -1.96
C TRP A 127 6.50 -0.18 -2.85
N ASP A 128 6.61 -1.50 -2.72
CA ASP A 128 7.33 -2.35 -3.65
C ASP A 128 6.36 -2.82 -4.76
N PRO A 129 6.40 -2.21 -5.95
CA PRO A 129 5.48 -2.56 -7.04
C PRO A 129 5.82 -3.90 -7.71
N THR A 130 6.93 -4.56 -7.31
CA THR A 130 7.21 -5.94 -7.73
C THR A 130 6.42 -6.96 -6.92
N SER A 131 5.91 -6.56 -5.76
CA SER A 131 5.07 -7.34 -4.87
C SER A 131 3.63 -6.85 -4.95
N TYR A 132 2.70 -7.71 -5.39
CA TYR A 132 1.30 -7.31 -5.58
C TYR A 132 0.60 -7.05 -4.25
N ALA A 133 -0.18 -5.97 -4.21
CA ALA A 133 -1.12 -5.74 -3.12
C ALA A 133 -2.18 -6.84 -3.07
N PHE A 134 -2.64 -7.19 -1.89
CA PHE A 134 -3.60 -8.27 -1.68
C PHE A 134 -4.59 -7.92 -0.57
N ILE A 135 -5.70 -8.63 -0.51
CA ILE A 135 -6.69 -8.45 0.56
C ILE A 135 -6.61 -9.63 1.51
N LYS A 136 -6.57 -9.32 2.79
CA LYS A 136 -6.62 -10.29 3.88
C LYS A 136 -7.52 -9.74 4.97
N ASP A 137 -8.49 -10.53 5.42
CA ASP A 137 -9.40 -10.18 6.51
C ASP A 137 -10.03 -8.77 6.36
N GLU A 138 -10.52 -8.44 5.16
CA GLU A 138 -11.12 -7.13 4.81
C GLU A 138 -10.14 -5.94 4.85
N VAL A 139 -8.84 -6.20 4.79
CA VAL A 139 -7.79 -5.18 4.76
C VAL A 139 -6.99 -5.29 3.47
N LEU A 140 -6.81 -4.17 2.77
CA LEU A 140 -5.87 -4.03 1.66
C LEU A 140 -4.43 -3.99 2.21
N CYS A 141 -3.66 -5.04 2.01
CA CYS A 141 -2.25 -5.12 2.35
C CYS A 141 -1.39 -4.65 1.17
N ILE A 142 -0.59 -3.61 1.40
CA ILE A 142 0.32 -3.00 0.43
C ILE A 142 1.74 -3.40 0.80
N PRO A 143 2.41 -4.28 0.06
CA PRO A 143 3.78 -4.68 0.35
C PRO A 143 4.73 -3.49 0.30
N THR A 144 5.37 -3.17 1.41
CA THR A 144 6.26 -2.00 1.50
C THR A 144 7.61 -2.33 2.09
N ALA A 145 8.63 -1.60 1.68
CA ALA A 145 9.89 -1.54 2.39
C ALA A 145 9.81 -0.45 3.47
N PHE A 146 10.32 -0.74 4.67
CA PHE A 146 10.45 0.23 5.75
C PHE A 146 11.90 0.71 5.82
N CYS A 147 12.10 2.01 5.61
CA CYS A 147 13.42 2.62 5.55
C CYS A 147 13.52 3.77 6.56
N SER A 148 14.69 3.97 7.15
CA SER A 148 15.00 5.12 8.00
C SER A 148 15.02 6.42 7.20
N TYR A 149 15.03 7.56 7.90
CA TYR A 149 15.24 8.87 7.28
C TYR A 149 16.55 8.96 6.47
N THR A 150 17.58 8.19 6.84
CA THR A 150 18.86 8.11 6.13
C THR A 150 18.86 7.12 4.96
N GLY A 151 17.74 6.42 4.72
CA GLY A 151 17.59 5.42 3.65
C GLY A 151 18.13 4.04 4.01
N GLU A 152 18.43 3.79 5.29
CA GLU A 152 18.85 2.46 5.78
C GLU A 152 17.62 1.59 6.02
N ALA A 153 17.69 0.30 5.68
CA ALA A 153 16.60 -0.64 5.94
C ALA A 153 16.40 -0.87 7.45
N LEU A 154 15.14 -0.94 7.90
CA LEU A 154 14.73 -1.12 9.30
C LEU A 154 13.84 -2.36 9.51
#